data_AF-A0A4Z0A4D3-F1
#
_entry.id   AF-A0A4Z0A4D3-F1
#
_cell.length_a   1.000
_cell.length_b   1.000
_cell.length_c   1.000
_cell.angle_alpha   90.00
_cell.angle_beta   90.00
_cell.angle_gamma   90.00
#
_symmetry.space_group_name_H-M   'P 1'
#
loop_
_entity.id
_entity.type
_entity.pdbx_description
1 polymer ?
#
loop_
_entity_poly.entity_id
_entity_poly.type
_entity_poly.pdbx_seq_one_letter_code
_entity_poly.pdbx_strand_id
1 'polypeptide(L)'
;MADAGDNPLAPKQEEEAEPHFEPVIKLTEQVEIKTNEEDEQAIFKMRAKLFRFDSESSEWKERGTGDVRLLQHKETKKVRLVMRRDKTLKVCANHLISPDMKLQPNIGSDRSWVWKVLADYSESPPTSETLAIRFANAENAGQFKTAFEEAQKTNAALAPGAETAPAKEEKEKPAEAAEPTKAEEEAPKQDEPEAKAEAAEEKKEEA
;
A
#
# COMPACT_ATOMS: atom_id res chain seq x y z
N MET A 1 -66.65 -3.63 33.47
CA MET A 1 -65.70 -2.53 33.25
C MET A 1 -64.42 -2.91 33.96
N ALA A 2 -63.43 -3.38 33.21
CA ALA A 2 -62.10 -3.67 33.73
C ALA A 2 -61.23 -2.43 33.53
N ASP A 3 -60.58 -2.04 34.60
CA ASP A 3 -59.66 -0.92 34.76
C ASP A 3 -58.46 -1.07 33.80
N ALA A 4 -58.33 -0.16 32.85
CA ALA A 4 -57.18 -0.04 31.96
C ALA A 4 -56.37 1.16 32.46
N GLY A 5 -55.62 0.96 33.54
CA GLY A 5 -54.80 1.98 34.17
C GLY A 5 -53.42 1.44 34.49
N ASP A 6 -52.42 2.15 33.98
CA ASP A 6 -51.05 2.19 34.47
C ASP A 6 -50.14 0.99 34.13
N ASN A 7 -49.32 1.17 33.09
CA ASN A 7 -48.09 0.39 32.92
C ASN A 7 -46.94 1.19 33.58
N PRO A 8 -46.50 0.85 34.81
CA PRO A 8 -45.54 1.62 35.60
C PRO A 8 -44.08 1.52 35.09
N LEU A 9 -43.86 0.92 33.91
CA LEU A 9 -42.54 0.67 33.32
C LEU A 9 -42.29 1.47 32.03
N ALA A 10 -43.12 2.48 31.72
CA ALA A 10 -42.77 3.41 30.65
C ALA A 10 -41.49 4.18 31.05
N PRO A 11 -40.37 4.08 30.31
CA PRO A 11 -39.17 4.82 30.63
C PRO A 11 -39.50 6.31 30.60
N LYS A 12 -39.29 6.99 31.73
CA LYS A 12 -39.41 8.44 31.85
C LYS A 12 -38.35 9.01 30.90
N GLN A 13 -38.79 9.61 29.80
CA GLN A 13 -37.91 10.22 28.82
C GLN A 13 -37.24 11.42 29.52
N GLU A 14 -36.05 11.22 30.06
CA GLU A 14 -35.22 12.30 30.60
C GLU A 14 -34.87 13.21 29.42
N GLU A 15 -35.45 14.42 29.38
CA GLU A 15 -35.03 15.46 28.44
C GLU A 15 -33.59 15.84 28.78
N GLU A 16 -32.63 15.28 28.03
CA GLU A 16 -31.26 15.74 28.06
C GLU A 16 -31.21 17.20 27.60
N ALA A 17 -30.67 18.09 28.45
CA ALA A 17 -30.54 19.50 28.11
C ALA A 17 -29.52 19.68 26.98
N GLU A 18 -29.98 19.86 25.74
CA GLU A 18 -29.11 20.17 24.61
C GLU A 18 -28.56 21.61 24.72
N PRO A 19 -27.24 21.79 24.87
CA PRO A 19 -26.67 23.13 24.94
C PRO A 19 -26.73 23.82 23.57
N HIS A 20 -27.37 24.98 23.51
CA HIS A 20 -27.44 25.83 22.31
C HIS A 20 -26.25 26.79 22.25
N PHE A 21 -25.61 26.90 21.09
CA PHE A 21 -24.49 27.82 20.85
C PHE A 21 -24.77 28.74 19.66
N GLU A 22 -24.55 30.05 19.83
CA GLU A 22 -24.59 30.99 18.71
C GLU A 22 -23.32 30.86 17.84
N PRO A 23 -23.46 30.74 16.50
CA PRO A 23 -22.32 30.57 15.61
C PRO A 23 -21.51 31.87 15.46
N VAL A 24 -20.21 31.80 15.77
CA VAL A 24 -19.26 32.91 15.62
C VAL A 24 -19.08 33.32 14.15
N ILE A 25 -19.16 32.34 13.23
CA ILE A 25 -19.02 32.54 11.79
C ILE A 25 -20.19 31.85 11.10
N LYS A 26 -20.91 32.58 10.26
CA LYS A 26 -21.98 32.05 9.41
C LYS A 26 -21.41 31.83 8.02
N LEU A 27 -21.30 30.58 7.59
CA LEU A 27 -20.95 30.22 6.22
C LEU A 27 -22.20 30.41 5.35
N THR A 28 -22.39 31.61 4.81
CA THR A 28 -23.60 32.00 4.07
C THR A 28 -23.62 31.50 2.63
N GLU A 29 -22.45 31.27 2.04
CA GLU A 29 -22.32 30.83 0.64
C GLU A 29 -21.90 29.38 0.58
N GLN A 30 -22.66 28.57 -0.16
CA GLN A 30 -22.26 27.22 -0.49
C GLN A 30 -21.13 27.30 -1.53
N VAL A 31 -19.91 26.97 -1.11
CA VAL A 31 -18.77 26.91 -2.00
C VAL A 31 -18.87 25.66 -2.87
N GLU A 32 -18.76 25.82 -4.18
CA GLU A 32 -18.64 24.69 -5.11
C GLU A 32 -17.28 24.01 -4.87
N ILE A 33 -17.30 22.77 -4.40
CA ILE A 33 -16.10 21.99 -4.12
C ILE A 33 -15.74 21.18 -5.37
N LYS A 34 -14.61 21.49 -5.99
CA LYS A 34 -14.03 20.70 -7.09
C LYS A 34 -12.99 19.73 -6.57
N THR A 35 -13.03 18.50 -7.05
CA THR A 35 -12.07 17.46 -6.68
C THR A 35 -10.76 17.58 -7.44
N ASN A 36 -10.77 18.25 -8.60
CA ASN A 36 -9.69 18.30 -9.59
C ASN A 36 -9.34 16.92 -10.15
N GLU A 37 -10.39 16.10 -10.32
CA GLU A 37 -10.35 14.74 -10.87
C GLU A 37 -11.42 14.57 -11.97
N GLU A 38 -12.14 15.65 -12.33
CA GLU A 38 -13.28 15.64 -13.26
C GLU A 38 -12.86 15.30 -14.70
N ASP A 39 -11.61 15.60 -15.05
CA ASP A 39 -11.01 15.32 -16.37
C ASP A 39 -10.30 13.97 -16.44
N GLU A 40 -10.51 13.12 -15.43
CA GLU A 40 -9.87 11.81 -15.34
C GLU A 40 -10.88 10.67 -15.24
N GLN A 41 -10.45 9.48 -15.65
CA GLN A 41 -11.21 8.25 -15.53
C GLN A 41 -10.47 7.29 -14.60
N ALA A 42 -11.18 6.74 -13.61
CA ALA A 42 -10.63 5.68 -12.77
C ALA A 42 -10.56 4.37 -13.56
N ILE A 43 -9.35 3.94 -13.91
CA ILE A 43 -9.09 2.64 -14.57
C ILE A 43 -8.89 1.52 -13.55
N PHE A 44 -8.59 1.88 -12.30
CA PHE A 44 -8.50 0.97 -11.17
C PHE A 44 -9.05 1.66 -9.92
N LYS A 45 -9.77 0.91 -9.08
CA LYS A 45 -10.24 1.35 -7.77
C LYS A 45 -10.29 0.17 -6.82
N MET A 46 -9.61 0.27 -5.67
CA MET A 46 -9.63 -0.80 -4.68
C MET A 46 -9.37 -0.28 -3.26
N ARG A 47 -9.98 -0.94 -2.28
CA ARG A 47 -9.73 -0.69 -0.87
C ARG A 47 -8.32 -1.11 -0.48
N ALA A 48 -7.58 -0.23 0.20
CA ALA A 48 -6.22 -0.51 0.66
C ALA A 48 -5.85 0.26 1.94
N LYS A 49 -4.74 -0.13 2.55
CA LYS A 49 -4.06 0.62 3.60
C LYS A 49 -2.64 0.99 3.15
N LEU A 50 -2.31 2.27 3.23
CA LEU A 50 -1.05 2.86 2.80
C LEU A 50 -0.17 3.22 4.01
N PHE A 51 1.12 2.95 3.87
CA PHE A 51 2.17 3.23 4.83
C PHE A 51 3.26 4.07 4.17
N ARG A 52 3.95 4.85 5.00
CA ARG A 52 5.16 5.59 4.66
C ARG A 52 6.31 5.06 5.51
N PHE A 53 7.46 4.84 4.92
CA PHE A 53 8.66 4.55 5.68
C PHE A 53 9.23 5.84 6.26
N ASP A 54 9.43 5.88 7.56
CA ASP A 54 10.10 6.98 8.23
C ASP A 54 11.59 6.67 8.39
N SER A 55 12.44 7.41 7.68
CA SER A 55 13.89 7.14 7.67
C SER A 55 14.58 7.44 8.99
N GLU A 56 14.04 8.41 9.76
CA GLU A 56 14.62 8.81 11.05
C GLU A 56 14.44 7.73 12.11
N SER A 57 13.23 7.18 12.26
CA SER A 57 12.94 6.09 13.21
C SER A 57 13.06 4.68 12.61
N SER A 58 13.35 4.57 11.31
CA SER A 58 13.47 3.29 10.59
C SER A 58 12.24 2.38 10.73
N GLU A 59 11.04 2.97 10.66
CA GLU A 59 9.78 2.25 10.87
C GLU A 59 8.71 2.57 9.82
N TRP A 60 7.71 1.70 9.69
CA TRP A 60 6.54 1.94 8.86
C TRP A 60 5.45 2.67 9.65
N LYS A 61 5.08 3.87 9.20
CA LYS A 61 3.97 4.66 9.76
C LYS A 61 2.73 4.56 8.87
N GLU A 62 1.56 4.38 9.45
CA GLU A 62 0.31 4.41 8.68
C GLU A 62 0.10 5.81 8.10
N ARG A 63 -0.06 5.87 6.77
CA ARG A 63 -0.29 7.13 6.04
C ARG A 63 -1.78 7.34 5.78
N GLY A 64 -2.52 6.28 5.49
CA GLY A 64 -3.98 6.36 5.31
C GLY A 64 -4.65 5.04 4.95
N THR A 65 -5.95 4.94 5.23
CA THR A 65 -6.81 3.83 4.82
C THR A 65 -7.96 4.38 3.98
N GLY A 66 -8.23 3.76 2.83
CA GLY A 66 -9.23 4.24 1.88
C GLY A 66 -9.16 3.54 0.53
N ASP A 67 -9.76 4.14 -0.50
CA ASP A 67 -9.71 3.62 -1.87
C ASP A 67 -8.50 4.19 -2.61
N VAL A 68 -7.58 3.32 -3.04
CA VAL A 68 -6.54 3.67 -4.01
C VAL A 68 -7.15 3.65 -5.40
N ARG A 69 -6.85 4.68 -6.20
CA ARG A 69 -7.31 4.81 -7.59
C ARG A 69 -6.14 5.09 -8.51
N LEU A 70 -6.17 4.47 -9.68
CA LEU A 70 -5.34 4.87 -10.81
C LEU A 70 -6.25 5.68 -11.75
N LEU A 71 -5.92 6.96 -11.92
CA LEU A 71 -6.71 7.93 -12.67
C LEU A 71 -5.98 8.25 -13.97
N GLN A 72 -6.63 7.99 -15.11
CA GLN A 72 -6.14 8.35 -16.43
C GLN A 72 -6.77 9.66 -16.90
N HIS A 73 -5.96 10.65 -17.25
CA HIS A 73 -6.45 11.90 -17.81
C HIS A 73 -7.06 11.70 -19.20
N LYS A 74 -8.24 12.29 -19.45
CA LYS A 74 -9.02 12.09 -20.67
C LYS A 74 -8.29 12.56 -21.93
N GLU A 75 -7.59 13.69 -21.84
CA GLU A 75 -6.82 14.25 -22.96
C GLU A 75 -5.39 13.70 -23.04
N THR A 76 -4.56 13.97 -22.03
CA THR A 76 -3.13 13.59 -22.04
C THR A 76 -2.86 12.09 -21.92
N LYS A 77 -3.86 11.29 -21.54
CA LYS A 77 -3.76 9.84 -21.27
C LYS A 77 -2.77 9.44 -20.17
N LYS A 78 -2.16 10.41 -19.48
CA LYS A 78 -1.28 10.16 -18.34
C LYS A 78 -2.06 9.58 -17.17
N VAL A 79 -1.45 8.63 -16.48
CA VAL A 79 -2.01 7.95 -15.32
C VAL A 79 -1.31 8.38 -14.05
N ARG A 80 -2.08 8.77 -13.02
CA ARG A 80 -1.59 9.03 -11.67
C ARG A 80 -2.27 8.13 -10.65
N LEU A 81 -1.59 7.91 -9.52
CA LEU A 81 -2.17 7.28 -8.34
C LEU A 81 -2.72 8.36 -7.42
N VAL A 82 -3.98 8.23 -7.02
CA VAL A 82 -4.62 9.07 -6.00
C VAL A 82 -5.27 8.18 -4.95
N MET A 83 -5.02 8.47 -3.67
CA MET A 83 -5.67 7.80 -2.55
C MET A 83 -6.14 8.83 -1.54
N ARG A 84 -7.36 8.66 -1.02
CA ARG A 84 -7.96 9.52 0.00
C ARG A 84 -8.31 8.71 1.23
N ARG A 85 -8.16 9.30 2.41
CA ARG A 85 -8.55 8.70 3.68
C ARG A 85 -10.06 8.65 3.83
N ASP A 86 -10.56 7.58 4.43
CA ASP A 86 -11.97 7.51 4.81
C ASP A 86 -12.39 8.66 5.70
N LYS A 87 -13.67 9.05 5.59
CA LYS A 87 -14.37 10.07 6.40
C LYS A 87 -13.84 11.49 6.19
N THR A 88 -12.54 11.70 6.33
CA THR A 88 -11.88 13.01 6.17
C THR A 88 -11.68 13.40 4.71
N LEU A 89 -11.65 12.44 3.78
CA LEU A 89 -11.42 12.62 2.35
C LEU A 89 -10.09 13.33 2.00
N LYS A 90 -9.20 13.49 2.98
CA LYS A 90 -7.85 14.04 2.79
C LYS A 90 -7.03 13.12 1.90
N VAL A 91 -6.34 13.70 0.94
CA VAL A 91 -5.39 12.98 0.09
C VAL A 91 -4.26 12.42 0.96
N CYS A 92 -3.89 11.17 0.73
CA CYS A 92 -2.77 10.49 1.40
C CYS A 92 -1.77 9.86 0.42
N ALA A 93 -2.03 9.95 -0.89
CA ALA A 93 -1.06 9.74 -1.97
C ALA A 93 -1.56 10.46 -3.22
N ASN A 94 -0.65 11.10 -3.95
CA ASN A 94 -0.93 11.77 -5.22
C ASN A 94 0.37 11.90 -6.02
N HIS A 95 0.61 10.99 -6.96
CA HIS A 95 1.81 11.03 -7.79
C HIS A 95 1.56 10.39 -9.16
N LEU A 96 2.31 10.84 -10.17
CA LEU A 96 2.34 10.16 -11.46
C LEU A 96 2.94 8.77 -11.33
N ILE A 97 2.42 7.82 -12.11
CA ILE A 97 3.01 6.49 -12.24
C ILE A 97 4.18 6.57 -13.21
N SER A 98 5.41 6.65 -12.70
CA SER A 98 6.59 6.76 -13.56
C SER A 98 7.07 5.38 -14.05
N PRO A 99 7.63 5.27 -15.27
CA PRO A 99 8.12 4.00 -15.82
C PRO A 99 9.25 3.33 -15.01
N ASP A 100 9.98 4.12 -14.23
CA ASP A 100 11.11 3.70 -13.39
C ASP A 100 10.69 3.19 -12.00
N MET A 101 9.44 3.40 -11.60
CA MET A 101 8.91 2.85 -10.35
C MET A 101 8.93 1.32 -10.37
N LYS A 102 9.21 0.67 -9.23
CA LYS A 102 9.21 -0.79 -9.14
C LYS A 102 8.46 -1.23 -7.90
N LEU A 103 7.37 -1.99 -8.10
CA LEU A 103 6.67 -2.65 -7.01
C LEU A 103 7.50 -3.86 -6.54
N GLN A 104 7.99 -3.79 -5.31
CA GLN A 104 8.73 -4.87 -4.66
C GLN A 104 7.85 -5.56 -3.62
N PRO A 105 7.90 -6.90 -3.51
CA PRO A 105 7.17 -7.60 -2.45
C PRO A 105 7.68 -7.17 -1.08
N ASN A 106 6.78 -7.04 -0.10
CA ASN A 106 7.18 -6.76 1.28
C ASN A 106 7.50 -8.07 2.02
N ILE A 107 8.59 -8.11 2.78
CA ILE A 107 8.99 -9.31 3.53
C ILE A 107 7.90 -9.64 4.56
N GLY A 108 7.45 -10.89 4.57
CA GLY A 108 6.39 -11.34 5.48
C GLY A 108 4.97 -10.94 5.08
N SER A 109 4.75 -10.43 3.86
CA SER A 109 3.41 -10.19 3.33
C SER A 109 3.26 -10.63 1.87
N ASP A 110 2.25 -11.44 1.60
CA ASP A 110 1.81 -11.87 0.27
C ASP A 110 0.86 -10.87 -0.42
N ARG A 111 0.41 -9.87 0.32
CA ARG A 111 -0.65 -8.92 -0.07
C ARG A 111 -0.21 -7.45 0.02
N SER A 112 1.11 -7.21 -0.01
CA SER A 112 1.67 -5.87 0.09
C SER A 112 2.78 -5.62 -0.93
N TRP A 113 2.81 -4.39 -1.45
CA TRP A 113 3.85 -3.90 -2.35
C TRP A 113 4.54 -2.67 -1.77
N VAL A 114 5.83 -2.51 -2.06
CA VAL A 114 6.67 -1.38 -1.67
C VAL A 114 7.24 -0.71 -2.92
N TRP A 115 7.25 0.62 -2.98
CA TRP A 115 7.91 1.36 -4.05
C TRP A 115 8.40 2.73 -3.57
N LYS A 116 9.30 3.33 -4.36
CA LYS A 116 9.81 4.68 -4.14
C LYS A 116 9.11 5.66 -5.08
N VAL A 117 8.77 6.83 -4.56
CA VAL A 117 8.16 7.94 -5.28
C VAL A 117 9.07 9.15 -5.13
N LEU A 118 9.49 9.75 -6.24
CA LEU A 118 10.39 10.92 -6.19
C LEU A 118 9.67 12.21 -5.79
N ALA A 119 8.41 12.35 -6.21
CA ALA A 119 7.57 13.51 -5.92
C ALA A 119 6.12 13.08 -5.69
N ASP A 120 5.74 12.91 -4.43
CA ASP A 120 4.36 12.75 -3.99
C ASP A 120 3.78 14.10 -3.55
N TYR A 121 2.59 14.40 -4.04
CA TYR A 121 1.88 15.67 -3.89
C TYR A 121 0.68 15.52 -2.93
N SER A 122 0.71 14.58 -1.98
CA SER A 122 -0.34 14.52 -0.96
C SER A 122 -0.18 15.60 0.11
N GLU A 123 1.04 16.11 0.26
CA GLU A 123 1.40 17.24 1.12
C GLU A 123 2.00 18.37 0.25
N SER A 124 2.12 19.56 0.82
CA SER A 124 2.77 20.71 0.18
C SER A 124 3.90 21.21 1.07
N PRO A 125 5.16 21.28 0.58
CA PRO A 125 5.62 20.97 -0.78
C PRO A 125 5.67 19.46 -1.10
N PRO A 126 5.89 19.07 -2.38
CA PRO A 126 6.00 17.66 -2.76
C PRO A 126 7.21 16.97 -2.12
N THR A 127 7.05 15.72 -1.69
CA THR A 127 8.08 14.96 -0.96
C THR A 127 8.48 13.68 -1.70
N SER A 128 9.73 13.25 -1.53
CA SER A 128 10.17 11.91 -1.91
C SER A 128 9.79 10.93 -0.82
N GLU A 129 9.16 9.81 -1.19
CA GLU A 129 8.56 8.87 -0.26
C GLU A 129 8.91 7.43 -0.61
N THR A 130 9.12 6.60 0.41
CA THR A 130 9.07 5.14 0.24
C THR A 130 7.75 4.66 0.82
N LEU A 131 6.87 4.18 -0.06
CA LEU A 131 5.51 3.81 0.26
C LEU A 131 5.34 2.30 0.27
N ALA A 132 4.51 1.81 1.18
CA ALA A 132 4.02 0.44 1.14
C ALA A 132 2.48 0.44 1.15
N ILE A 133 1.88 -0.38 0.30
CA ILE A 133 0.43 -0.55 0.24
C ILE A 133 0.07 -1.98 0.53
N ARG A 134 -0.97 -2.18 1.33
CA ARG A 134 -1.48 -3.50 1.72
C ARG A 134 -2.94 -3.63 1.35
N PHE A 135 -3.27 -4.77 0.75
CA PHE A 135 -4.62 -5.13 0.32
C PHE A 135 -5.24 -6.19 1.24
N ALA A 136 -6.52 -6.48 1.02
CA ALA A 136 -7.25 -7.47 1.80
C ALA A 136 -6.66 -8.88 1.65
N ASN A 137 -6.24 -9.27 0.45
CA ASN A 137 -5.71 -10.59 0.11
C ASN A 137 -4.68 -10.50 -1.03
N ALA A 138 -3.99 -11.61 -1.31
CA ALA A 138 -2.95 -11.69 -2.33
C ALA A 138 -3.51 -11.46 -3.76
N GLU A 139 -4.74 -11.90 -4.04
CA GLU A 139 -5.39 -11.69 -5.33
C GLU A 139 -5.56 -10.21 -5.65
N ASN A 140 -6.10 -9.44 -4.71
CA ASN A 140 -6.26 -7.99 -4.81
C ASN A 140 -4.91 -7.28 -5.01
N ALA A 141 -3.87 -7.73 -4.30
CA ALA A 141 -2.53 -7.21 -4.50
C ALA A 141 -2.00 -7.51 -5.90
N GLY A 142 -2.28 -8.70 -6.45
CA GLY A 142 -1.98 -9.07 -7.83
C GLY A 142 -2.67 -8.16 -8.84
N GLN A 143 -3.99 -7.95 -8.69
CA GLN A 143 -4.77 -7.06 -9.55
C GLN A 143 -4.22 -5.63 -9.55
N PHE A 144 -3.86 -5.10 -8.38
CA PHE A 144 -3.21 -3.79 -8.28
C PHE A 144 -1.88 -3.75 -9.03
N LYS A 145 -1.03 -4.77 -8.85
CA LYS A 145 0.26 -4.83 -9.53
C LYS A 145 0.09 -4.83 -11.05
N THR A 146 -0.81 -5.64 -11.58
CA THR A 146 -1.12 -5.66 -13.02
C THR A 146 -1.56 -4.28 -13.52
N ALA A 147 -2.53 -3.66 -12.85
CA ALA A 147 -3.02 -2.34 -13.25
C ALA A 147 -1.93 -1.24 -13.13
N PHE A 148 -1.07 -1.33 -12.12
CA PHE A 148 0.05 -0.41 -11.94
C PHE A 148 1.07 -0.54 -13.09
N GLU A 149 1.46 -1.76 -13.45
CA GLU A 149 2.41 -2.01 -14.54
C GLU A 149 1.83 -1.63 -15.91
N GLU A 150 0.52 -1.81 -16.13
CA GLU A 150 -0.18 -1.30 -17.31
C GLU A 150 -0.18 0.24 -17.38
N ALA A 151 -0.39 0.90 -16.24
CA ALA A 151 -0.27 2.35 -16.13
C ALA A 151 1.15 2.84 -16.42
N GLN A 152 2.18 2.10 -15.98
CA GLN A 152 3.58 2.41 -16.31
C GLN A 152 3.83 2.33 -17.82
N LYS A 153 3.35 1.27 -18.49
CA LYS A 153 3.47 1.13 -19.95
C LYS A 153 2.78 2.28 -20.68
N THR A 154 1.57 2.64 -20.23
CA THR A 154 0.82 3.76 -20.79
C THR A 154 1.60 5.07 -20.67
N ASN A 155 2.14 5.36 -19.50
CA ASN A 155 2.91 6.59 -19.28
C ASN A 155 4.26 6.59 -20.02
N ALA A 156 4.91 5.43 -20.14
CA ALA A 156 6.15 5.27 -20.90
C ALA A 156 5.95 5.57 -22.39
N ALA A 157 4.86 5.08 -22.98
CA ALA A 157 4.52 5.34 -24.38
C ALA A 157 4.24 6.83 -24.67
N LEU A 158 3.90 7.61 -23.64
CA LEU A 158 3.60 9.03 -23.73
C LEU A 158 4.80 9.92 -23.36
N ALA A 159 5.95 9.33 -23.01
CA ALA A 159 7.14 10.08 -22.67
C ALA A 159 7.75 10.71 -23.95
N PRO A 160 8.14 12.00 -23.91
CA PRO A 160 8.79 12.64 -25.05
C PRO A 160 10.11 11.92 -25.36
N GLY A 161 10.17 11.25 -26.53
CA GLY A 161 11.30 10.42 -26.98
C GLY A 161 10.95 8.97 -27.34
N ALA A 162 9.69 8.55 -27.20
CA ALA A 162 9.24 7.21 -27.58
C ALA A 162 8.97 7.06 -29.10
N GLU A 163 9.98 7.27 -29.95
CA GLU A 163 9.96 6.77 -31.33
C GLU A 163 11.07 5.73 -31.55
N THR A 164 10.62 4.51 -31.88
CA THR A 164 11.34 3.35 -32.46
C THR A 164 12.26 2.50 -31.57
N ALA A 165 11.74 1.33 -31.18
CA ALA A 165 12.53 0.10 -31.15
C ALA A 165 11.63 -1.07 -31.62
N PRO A 166 11.93 -1.75 -32.75
CA PRO A 166 11.13 -2.86 -33.22
C PRO A 166 11.35 -4.10 -32.34
N ALA A 167 10.26 -4.84 -32.15
CA ALA A 167 10.24 -6.14 -31.50
C ALA A 167 11.26 -7.09 -32.15
N LYS A 168 12.21 -7.60 -31.36
CA LYS A 168 12.95 -8.80 -31.73
C LYS A 168 12.12 -10.02 -31.31
N GLU A 169 11.55 -10.66 -32.31
CA GLU A 169 11.21 -12.08 -32.27
C GLU A 169 12.49 -12.88 -32.02
N GLU A 170 12.58 -13.61 -30.91
CA GLU A 170 13.51 -14.72 -30.77
C GLU A 170 12.74 -16.03 -30.90
N LYS A 171 13.07 -16.75 -31.98
CA LYS A 171 12.57 -18.07 -32.34
C LYS A 171 13.12 -19.12 -31.37
N GLU A 172 12.25 -20.02 -30.95
CA GLU A 172 12.60 -21.26 -30.27
C GLU A 172 13.27 -22.31 -31.19
N LYS A 173 13.99 -23.22 -30.51
CA LYS A 173 14.31 -24.64 -30.75
C LYS A 173 15.75 -25.00 -31.20
N PRO A 174 16.23 -26.24 -30.89
CA PRO A 174 15.79 -27.22 -29.87
C PRO A 174 16.92 -27.89 -29.07
N ALA A 175 16.51 -28.65 -28.05
CA ALA A 175 17.31 -29.58 -27.26
C ALA A 175 17.84 -30.79 -28.04
N GLU A 176 19.01 -31.30 -27.64
CA GLU A 176 19.42 -32.70 -27.84
C GLU A 176 20.25 -33.17 -26.62
N ALA A 177 19.96 -34.38 -26.15
CA ALA A 177 20.50 -35.03 -24.97
C ALA A 177 21.35 -36.25 -25.38
N ALA A 178 22.45 -36.52 -24.68
CA ALA A 178 23.00 -37.87 -24.44
C ALA A 178 24.13 -37.84 -23.38
N GLU A 179 23.91 -38.53 -22.26
CA GLU A 179 24.89 -38.93 -21.22
C GLU A 179 25.72 -40.17 -21.68
N PRO A 180 26.43 -40.96 -20.83
CA PRO A 180 27.12 -40.74 -19.53
C PRO A 180 28.57 -41.31 -19.51
N THR A 181 29.40 -41.02 -18.49
CA THR A 181 30.43 -41.97 -17.99
C THR A 181 30.75 -41.73 -16.50
N LYS A 182 31.05 -42.83 -15.80
CA LYS A 182 30.98 -43.07 -14.35
C LYS A 182 32.38 -43.32 -13.72
N ALA A 183 32.49 -43.08 -12.40
CA ALA A 183 33.40 -43.66 -11.38
C ALA A 183 34.84 -43.06 -11.26
N GLU A 184 35.51 -42.90 -10.11
CA GLU A 184 35.47 -43.45 -8.72
C GLU A 184 35.89 -42.33 -7.71
N GLU A 185 35.28 -42.14 -6.53
CA GLU A 185 35.53 -42.73 -5.19
C GLU A 185 36.97 -42.60 -4.62
N GLU A 186 37.17 -41.73 -3.61
CA GLU A 186 37.78 -42.10 -2.31
C GLU A 186 37.72 -40.93 -1.30
N ALA A 187 37.20 -41.20 -0.10
CA ALA A 187 37.47 -40.46 1.14
C ALA A 187 38.48 -41.28 1.97
N PRO A 188 39.24 -40.71 2.91
CA PRO A 188 38.71 -40.63 4.28
C PRO A 188 39.25 -39.49 5.19
N LYS A 189 38.43 -39.14 6.22
CA LYS A 189 38.68 -38.95 7.69
C LYS A 189 40.07 -38.43 8.18
N GLN A 190 40.27 -37.74 9.31
CA GLN A 190 39.60 -37.38 10.57
C GLN A 190 40.58 -36.35 11.23
N ASP A 191 40.23 -35.46 12.17
CA ASP A 191 40.03 -35.73 13.60
C ASP A 191 39.64 -34.42 14.32
N GLU A 192 38.67 -34.51 15.23
CA GLU A 192 38.53 -33.63 16.40
C GLU A 192 39.53 -34.06 17.49
N PRO A 193 39.69 -33.31 18.59
CA PRO A 193 38.82 -33.61 19.74
C PRO A 193 38.31 -32.39 20.54
N GLU A 194 37.04 -32.52 20.96
CA GLU A 194 36.41 -32.25 22.26
C GLU A 194 37.36 -32.05 23.47
N ALA A 195 36.99 -31.48 24.63
CA ALA A 195 35.83 -30.79 25.20
C ALA A 195 36.24 -30.40 26.64
N LYS A 196 35.49 -29.50 27.31
CA LYS A 196 34.92 -29.78 28.64
C LYS A 196 33.99 -28.66 29.12
N ALA A 197 32.84 -29.11 29.59
CA ALA A 197 31.83 -28.36 30.33
C ALA A 197 32.19 -28.26 31.81
N GLU A 198 31.65 -27.26 32.51
CA GLU A 198 31.06 -27.48 33.84
C GLU A 198 30.06 -26.36 34.19
N ALA A 199 28.95 -26.78 34.78
CA ALA A 199 27.96 -25.93 35.42
C ALA A 199 28.10 -26.09 36.94
N ALA A 200 27.96 -24.99 37.69
CA ALA A 200 27.66 -25.05 39.12
C ALA A 200 26.88 -23.80 39.56
N GLU A 201 25.92 -24.06 40.42
CA GLU A 201 24.89 -23.21 41.04
C GLU A 201 25.43 -22.60 42.36
N GLU A 202 25.01 -21.38 42.73
CA GLU A 202 24.52 -20.96 44.07
C GLU A 202 24.70 -19.45 44.42
N LYS A 203 23.57 -18.84 44.82
CA LYS A 203 23.28 -17.93 45.96
C LYS A 203 23.97 -16.55 46.18
N LYS A 204 23.08 -15.55 46.26
CA LYS A 204 22.81 -14.52 47.31
C LYS A 204 23.81 -13.39 47.68
N GLU A 205 23.15 -12.30 48.14
CA GLU A 205 23.58 -11.13 48.95
C GLU A 205 24.28 -9.99 48.17
N GLU A 206 23.64 -8.85 47.93
CA GLU A 206 23.35 -7.71 48.85
C GLU A 206 24.63 -7.00 49.35
N ALA A 207 24.97 -5.91 48.65
CA ALA A 207 25.52 -4.65 49.19
C ALA A 207 25.58 -3.61 48.04
#